data_AF-E6MME9-F1
#
_entry.id   AF-E6MME9-F1
#
_cell.length_a   1.000
_cell.length_b   1.000
_cell.length_c   1.000
_cell.angle_alpha   90.00
_cell.angle_beta   90.00
_cell.angle_gamma   90.00
#
_symmetry.space_group_name_H-M   'P 1'
#
loop_
_entity.id
_entity.type
_entity.pdbx_description
1 polymer ?
#
loop_
_entity_poly.entity_id
_entity_poly.type
_entity_poly.pdbx_seq_one_letter_code
_entity_poly.pdbx_strand_id
1 'polypeptide(L)'
;MDLQGKVIAALPARSGTSARGEWKAQDFVIETHENFPHKMVFSVFGDERLQRFNIQIGQEVNVSFDIDAHEYNGRWFNSIRAFDVRQIDPASLG
;
A
#
# COMPACT_ATOMS: atom_id res chain seq x y z
N MET A 1 1.15 -4.17 11.66
CA MET A 1 2.27 -4.94 11.09
C MET A 1 3.10 -4.02 10.22
N ASP A 2 4.32 -4.40 9.86
CA ASP A 2 5.20 -3.63 8.98
C ASP A 2 5.93 -4.49 7.95
N LEU A 3 6.23 -3.90 6.79
CA LEU A 3 7.01 -4.54 5.72
C LEU A 3 7.87 -3.48 5.01
N GLN A 4 9.14 -3.80 4.79
CA GLN A 4 10.07 -2.95 4.08
C GLN A 4 10.39 -3.51 2.70
N GLY A 5 10.63 -2.62 1.76
CA GLY A 5 11.00 -2.99 0.41
C GLY A 5 10.78 -1.88 -0.61
N LYS A 6 10.95 -2.26 -1.87
CA LYS A 6 10.87 -1.35 -3.00
C LYS A 6 9.48 -1.29 -3.60
N VAL A 7 8.97 -0.10 -3.87
CA VAL A 7 7.73 0.07 -4.63
C VAL A 7 8.00 -0.26 -6.09
N ILE A 8 7.38 -1.32 -6.61
CA ILE A 8 7.59 -1.79 -8.00
C ILE A 8 6.42 -1.47 -8.93
N ALA A 9 5.25 -1.14 -8.39
CA ALA A 9 4.10 -0.72 -9.18
C ALA A 9 3.18 0.22 -8.39
N ALA A 10 2.55 1.14 -9.12
CA ALA A 10 1.44 1.96 -8.67
C ALA A 10 0.26 1.74 -9.62
N LEU A 11 -0.86 1.23 -9.10
CA LEU A 11 -2.06 0.97 -9.90
C LEU A 11 -2.84 2.28 -10.10
N PRO A 12 -3.75 2.34 -11.09
CA PRO A 12 -4.61 3.50 -11.27
C PRO A 12 -5.40 3.83 -9.99
N ALA A 13 -5.47 5.12 -9.64
CA ALA A 13 -6.27 5.56 -8.51
C ALA A 13 -7.76 5.28 -8.76
N ARG A 14 -8.44 4.76 -7.74
CA ARG A 14 -9.88 4.52 -7.70
C ARG A 14 -10.54 5.63 -6.91
N SER A 15 -11.72 6.05 -7.33
CA SER A 15 -12.51 7.05 -6.61
C SER A 15 -13.99 6.78 -6.77
N GLY A 16 -14.80 7.39 -5.91
CA GLY A 16 -16.25 7.32 -5.99
C GLY A 16 -16.91 8.14 -4.88
N THR A 17 -18.23 8.05 -4.82
CA THR A 17 -19.03 8.77 -3.81
C THR A 17 -19.70 7.74 -2.89
N SER A 18 -19.64 7.98 -1.58
CA SER A 18 -20.32 7.18 -0.56
C SER A 18 -21.27 8.06 0.26
N ALA A 19 -22.08 7.46 1.13
CA ALA A 19 -22.89 8.19 2.11
C ALA A 19 -22.05 9.10 3.05
N ARG A 20 -20.73 8.86 3.14
CA ARG A 20 -19.79 9.64 3.94
C ARG A 20 -18.99 10.66 3.12
N GLY A 21 -19.35 10.86 1.85
CA GLY A 21 -18.65 11.77 0.93
C GLY A 21 -17.81 11.04 -0.12
N GLU A 22 -17.04 11.84 -0.86
CA GLU A 22 -16.11 11.35 -1.86
C GLU A 22 -14.98 10.56 -1.22
N TRP A 23 -14.58 9.48 -1.88
CA TRP A 23 -13.45 8.67 -1.46
C TRP A 23 -12.48 8.48 -2.62
N LYS A 24 -11.22 8.31 -2.27
CA LYS A 24 -10.13 7.99 -3.19
C LYS A 24 -9.24 6.94 -2.54
N ALA A 25 -8.78 6.00 -3.35
CA ALA A 25 -7.86 4.96 -2.92
C ALA A 25 -6.90 4.62 -4.06
N GLN A 26 -5.68 4.21 -3.72
CA GLN A 26 -4.73 3.73 -4.70
C GLN A 26 -3.99 2.52 -4.15
N ASP A 27 -3.74 1.55 -5.02
CA ASP A 27 -3.03 0.33 -4.66
C ASP A 27 -1.60 0.41 -5.20
N PHE A 28 -0.67 -0.07 -4.39
CA PHE A 28 0.76 -0.13 -4.72
C PHE A 28 1.26 -1.54 -4.49
N VAL A 29 2.37 -1.89 -5.14
CA VAL A 29 3.05 -3.18 -4.93
C VAL A 29 4.45 -2.91 -4.38
N ILE A 30 4.75 -3.52 -3.25
CA ILE A 30 6.09 -3.54 -2.66
C ILE A 30 6.73 -4.91 -2.87
N GLU A 31 8.05 -4.94 -3.10
CA GLU A 31 8.88 -6.14 -3.21
C GLU A 31 9.99 -6.13 -2.14
N THR A 32 10.18 -7.23 -1.42
CA THR A 32 11.20 -7.37 -0.36
C THR A 32 12.59 -7.66 -0.94
N HIS A 33 13.64 -7.56 -0.11
CA HIS A 33 15.05 -7.67 -0.53
C HIS A 33 15.74 -9.01 -0.18
N GLU A 34 15.00 -10.00 0.29
CA GLU A 34 15.57 -11.32 0.61
C GLU A 34 15.92 -12.13 -0.65
N ASN A 35 16.64 -13.25 -0.49
CA ASN A 35 17.04 -14.11 -1.62
C ASN A 35 15.87 -14.62 -2.48
N PHE A 36 14.66 -14.65 -1.91
CA PHE A 36 13.42 -14.99 -2.60
C PHE A 36 12.38 -13.89 -2.35
N PRO A 37 12.45 -12.77 -3.09
CA PRO A 37 11.60 -11.61 -2.85
C PRO A 37 10.11 -11.93 -2.85
N HIS A 38 9.43 -11.52 -1.80
CA HIS A 38 7.99 -11.53 -1.70
C HIS A 38 7.41 -10.22 -2.23
N LYS A 39 6.23 -10.30 -2.82
CA LYS A 39 5.47 -9.14 -3.30
C LYS A 39 4.20 -8.99 -2.50
N MET A 40 3.87 -7.77 -2.12
CA MET A 40 2.64 -7.45 -1.40
C MET A 40 1.93 -6.27 -2.06
N VAL A 41 0.65 -6.45 -2.41
CA VAL A 41 -0.25 -5.35 -2.73
C VAL A 41 -0.72 -4.71 -1.43
N PHE A 42 -0.67 -3.38 -1.34
CA PHE A 42 -1.28 -2.63 -0.26
C PHE A 42 -2.08 -1.43 -0.79
N SER A 43 -3.15 -1.09 -0.08
CA SER A 43 -4.03 0.03 -0.42
C SER A 43 -3.80 1.20 0.52
N VAL A 44 -3.69 2.41 -0.04
CA VAL A 44 -3.78 3.67 0.70
C VAL A 44 -5.16 4.26 0.43
N PHE A 45 -5.91 4.55 1.49
CA PHE A 45 -7.24 5.15 1.42
C PHE A 45 -7.23 6.60 1.92
N GLY A 46 -7.89 7.49 1.18
CA GLY A 46 -8.00 8.92 1.48
C GLY A 46 -7.02 9.77 0.67
N ASP A 47 -7.53 10.86 0.09
CA ASP A 47 -6.73 11.76 -0.76
C ASP A 47 -5.61 12.44 0.03
N GLU A 48 -5.88 12.87 1.28
CA GLU A 48 -4.87 13.45 2.17
C GLU A 48 -3.69 12.49 2.42
N ARG A 49 -3.98 11.21 2.67
CA ARG A 49 -2.93 10.20 2.90
C ARG A 49 -2.15 9.90 1.63
N LEU A 50 -2.81 9.82 0.48
CA LEU A 50 -2.15 9.65 -0.82
C LEU A 50 -1.18 10.80 -1.10
N GLN A 51 -1.61 12.04 -0.86
CA GLN A 51 -0.76 13.22 -1.01
C GLN A 51 0.38 13.24 0.02
N ARG A 52 0.09 12.94 1.28
CA ARG A 52 1.07 12.94 2.37
C ARG A 52 2.17 11.91 2.16
N PHE A 53 1.82 10.68 1.78
CA PHE A 53 2.80 9.62 1.57
C PHE A 53 3.56 9.78 0.26
N ASN A 54 2.95 10.42 -0.76
CA ASN A 54 3.56 10.76 -2.04
C ASN A 54 4.37 9.61 -2.66
N ILE A 55 3.82 8.40 -2.61
CA ILE A 55 4.51 7.16 -2.97
C ILE A 55 4.83 7.15 -4.47
N GLN A 56 6.10 6.91 -4.80
CA GLN A 56 6.59 6.81 -6.18
C GLN A 56 7.18 5.42 -6.44
N ILE A 57 7.05 4.96 -7.69
CA ILE A 57 7.71 3.73 -8.14
C ILE A 57 9.22 3.90 -8.01
N GLY A 58 9.89 2.88 -7.49
CA GLY A 58 11.33 2.84 -7.27
C GLY A 58 11.77 3.29 -5.88
N GLN A 59 10.87 3.85 -5.06
CA GLN A 59 11.20 4.23 -3.69
C GLN A 59 11.34 3.01 -2.78
N GLU A 60 12.31 3.08 -1.87
CA GLU A 60 12.40 2.21 -0.71
C GLU A 60 11.50 2.76 0.39
N VAL A 61 10.62 1.92 0.92
CA VAL A 61 9.62 2.32 1.90
C VAL A 61 9.46 1.31 3.02
N ASN A 62 9.11 1.79 4.20
CA ASN A 62 8.51 1.00 5.27
C ASN A 62 7.00 1.24 5.23
N VAL A 63 6.23 0.19 5.01
CA VAL A 63 4.77 0.22 4.99
C VAL A 63 4.28 -0.37 6.31
N SER A 64 3.57 0.43 7.10
CA SER A 64 2.83 -0.05 8.27
C SER A 64 1.35 -0.22 7.93
N PHE A 65 0.82 -1.41 8.20
CA PHE A 65 -0.49 -1.83 7.72
C PHE A 65 -1.24 -2.75 8.68
N ASP A 66 -2.55 -2.79 8.47
CA ASP A 66 -3.47 -3.77 9.04
C ASP A 66 -3.94 -4.74 7.94
N ILE A 67 -4.20 -5.99 8.34
CA ILE A 67 -4.82 -7.00 7.47
C ILE A 67 -6.26 -7.18 7.95
N ASP A 68 -7.18 -7.16 7.00
CA ASP A 68 -8.59 -7.47 7.21
C ASP A 68 -9.06 -8.46 6.13
N ALA A 69 -10.20 -9.10 6.33
CA ALA A 69 -10.81 -9.99 5.35
C ALA A 69 -12.23 -9.55 5.04
N HIS A 70 -12.59 -9.55 3.76
CA HIS A 70 -13.95 -9.27 3.32
C HIS A 70 -14.46 -10.39 2.42
N GLU A 71 -15.75 -10.66 2.55
CA GLU A 71 -16.47 -11.63 1.74
C GLU A 71 -17.12 -10.92 0.55
N TYR A 72 -16.97 -11.50 -0.64
CA TYR A 72 -17.60 -11.06 -1.87
C TYR A 72 -18.02 -12.28 -2.71
N ASN A 73 -19.33 -12.44 -2.90
CA ASN A 73 -19.95 -13.53 -3.66
C ASN A 73 -19.47 -14.93 -3.21
N GLY A 74 -19.46 -15.18 -1.90
CA GLY A 74 -19.06 -16.45 -1.28
C GLY A 74 -17.54 -16.68 -1.25
N ARG A 75 -16.73 -15.71 -1.71
CA ARG A 75 -15.27 -15.79 -1.69
C ARG A 75 -14.70 -14.75 -0.73
N TRP A 76 -13.68 -15.15 0.02
CA TRP A 76 -13.01 -14.28 0.98
C TRP A 76 -11.71 -13.73 0.40
N PHE A 77 -11.47 -12.46 0.64
CA PHE A 77 -10.31 -11.74 0.15
C PHE A 77 -9.67 -10.95 1.28
N ASN A 78 -8.36 -11.05 1.42
CA ASN A 78 -7.62 -10.19 2.33
C ASN A 78 -7.51 -8.79 1.72
N SER A 79 -7.60 -7.79 2.59
CA SER A 79 -7.26 -6.40 2.30
C SER A 79 -6.10 -6.01 3.19
N ILE A 80 -5.06 -5.45 2.58
CA ILE A 80 -3.89 -4.92 3.26
C ILE A 80 -3.99 -3.40 3.19
N ARG A 81 -4.29 -2.76 4.32
CA ARG A 81 -4.53 -1.32 4.38
C ARG A 81 -3.37 -0.62 5.09
N ALA A 82 -2.65 0.22 4.35
CA ALA A 82 -1.58 1.02 4.90
C ALA A 82 -2.14 2.20 5.71
N PHE A 83 -1.69 2.35 6.95
CA PHE A 83 -1.98 3.50 7.79
C PHE A 83 -0.78 4.45 7.94
N ASP A 84 0.44 3.98 7.64
CA ASP A 84 1.65 4.81 7.56
C ASP A 84 2.58 4.26 6.47
N VAL A 85 3.20 5.16 5.72
CA VAL A 85 4.24 4.82 4.74
C VAL A 85 5.36 5.82 4.88
N ARG A 86 6.57 5.33 5.12
CA ARG A 86 7.77 6.16 5.29
C ARG A 86 8.79 5.78 4.25
N GLN A 87 9.32 6.77 3.55
CA GLN A 87 10.48 6.55 2.70
C GLN A 87 11.69 6.19 3.58
N ILE A 88 12.43 5.20 3.14
CA ILE A 88 13.70 4.77 3.75
C ILE A 88 14.82 5.21 2.81
N ASP A 89 15.95 5.61 3.37
CA ASP A 89 17.17 5.81 2.58
C ASP A 89 17.68 4.44 2.11
N PRO A 90 17.83 4.18 0.80
CA PRO A 90 18.41 2.93 0.31
C PRO A 90 19.79 2.62 0.91
N ALA A 91 20.56 3.64 1.30
CA ALA A 91 21.86 3.45 1.95
C ALA A 91 21.77 2.94 3.40
N SER A 92 20.57 2.94 3.98
CA SER A 92 20.30 2.39 5.32
C SER A 92 19.80 0.93 5.29
N LEU A 93 19.50 0.40 4.10
CA LEU A 93 19.28 -1.01 3.87
C LEU A 93 20.68 -1.66 3.81
N GLY A 94 21.09 -2.30 4.91
CA GLY A 94 22.43 -2.86 5.09
C GLY A 94 22.84 -3.90 4.06
#